data_AF-A0A7I7SMD6-F1
#
_entry.id   AF-A0A7I7SMD6-F1
#
_cell.length_a   1.000
_cell.length_b   1.000
_cell.length_c   1.000
_cell.angle_alpha   90.00
_cell.angle_beta   90.00
_cell.angle_gamma   90.00
#
_symmetry.space_group_name_H-M   'P 1'
#
loop_
_entity.id
_entity.type
_entity.pdbx_description
1 polymer ?
#
loop_
_entity_poly.entity_id
_entity_poly.type
_entity_poly.pdbx_seq_one_letter_code
_entity_poly.pdbx_strand_id
1 'polypeptide(L)'
;MRYSRDTLDRWIRRYRAGGFVELVPSPRTCVPRTDTAVLEMAAALKRENPARTAAQVGRILRTATGGPRNRPCCGCSTAWS
;
A
#
# COMPACT_ATOMS: atom_id res chain seq x y z
N MET A 1 19.48 -18.82 -5.36
CA MET A 1 18.36 -18.30 -6.20
C MET A 1 18.86 -18.19 -7.64
N ARG A 2 18.02 -18.52 -8.64
CA ARG A 2 18.34 -18.35 -10.06
C ARG A 2 17.28 -17.41 -10.66
N TYR A 3 17.71 -16.48 -11.50
CA TYR A 3 16.81 -15.54 -12.20
C TYR A 3 16.71 -15.92 -13.68
N SER A 4 15.58 -15.61 -14.30
CA SER A 4 15.40 -15.77 -15.74
C SER A 4 16.29 -14.78 -16.51
N ARG A 5 16.64 -15.16 -17.75
CA ARG A 5 17.44 -14.30 -18.64
C ARG A 5 16.78 -12.94 -18.89
N ASP A 6 15.46 -12.95 -19.10
CA ASP A 6 14.66 -11.74 -19.31
C ASP A 6 14.77 -10.74 -18.15
N THR A 7 14.78 -11.24 -16.90
CA THR A 7 14.94 -10.39 -15.71
C THR A 7 16.29 -9.68 -15.71
N LEU A 8 17.36 -10.40 -16.08
CA LEU A 8 18.71 -9.85 -16.15
C LEU A 8 18.84 -8.85 -17.29
N ASP A 9 18.31 -9.14 -18.48
CA ASP A 9 18.38 -8.23 -19.61
C ASP A 9 17.63 -6.92 -19.33
N ARG A 10 16.48 -6.99 -18.66
CA ARG A 10 15.76 -5.80 -18.18
C ARG A 10 16.60 -4.97 -17.21
N TRP A 11 17.31 -5.59 -16.28
CA TRP A 11 18.20 -4.89 -15.35
C TRP A 11 19.41 -4.28 -16.06
N ILE A 12 20.03 -5.01 -17.00
CA ILE A 12 21.18 -4.52 -17.78
C ILE A 12 20.79 -3.28 -18.60
N ARG A 13 19.64 -3.31 -19.28
CA ARG A 13 19.15 -2.15 -20.06
C ARG A 13 18.96 -0.93 -19.18
N ARG A 14 18.35 -1.11 -18.02
CA ARG A 14 18.08 -0.05 -17.05
C ARG A 14 19.36 0.51 -16.43
N TYR A 15 20.32 -0.36 -16.11
CA TYR A 15 21.63 0.04 -15.60
C TYR A 15 22.43 0.85 -16.63
N ARG A 16 22.36 0.48 -17.90
CA ARG A 16 23.01 1.24 -18.99
C ARG A 16 22.36 2.60 -19.24
N ALA A 17 21.08 2.78 -18.89
CA ALA A 17 20.36 4.03 -19.12
C ALA A 17 20.69 5.13 -18.10
N GLY A 18 20.88 4.78 -16.83
CA GLY A 18 21.13 5.78 -15.77
C GLY A 18 21.81 5.21 -14.52
N GLY A 19 22.55 4.12 -14.69
CA GLY A 19 23.34 3.50 -13.63
C GLY A 19 22.46 2.85 -12.56
N PHE A 20 22.97 2.87 -11.32
CA PHE A 20 22.32 2.20 -10.20
C PHE A 20 20.98 2.85 -9.79
N VAL A 21 20.85 4.18 -9.94
CA VAL A 21 19.64 4.92 -9.57
C VAL A 21 18.43 4.41 -10.34
N GLU A 22 18.61 4.07 -11.62
CA GLU A 22 17.56 3.51 -12.47
C GLU A 22 17.12 2.11 -12.03
N LEU A 23 18.00 1.33 -11.37
CA LEU A 23 17.65 0.01 -10.84
C LEU A 23 16.79 0.08 -9.59
N VAL A 24 16.82 1.21 -8.87
CA VAL A 24 16.01 1.41 -7.68
C VAL A 24 14.54 1.44 -8.11
N PRO A 25 13.69 0.55 -7.59
CA PRO A 25 12.26 0.61 -7.88
C PRO A 25 11.73 2.00 -7.50
N SER A 26 11.07 2.66 -8.46
CA SER A 26 10.41 3.93 -8.18
C SER A 26 9.48 3.74 -6.97
N PRO A 27 9.55 4.62 -5.96
CA PRO A 27 8.74 4.51 -4.77
C PRO A 27 7.27 4.51 -5.18
N ARG A 28 6.60 3.38 -4.96
CA ARG A 28 5.16 3.29 -5.22
C ARG A 28 4.45 4.14 -4.17
N THR A 29 4.13 5.37 -4.54
CA THR A 29 3.34 6.24 -3.68
C THR A 29 1.88 5.80 -3.78
N CYS A 30 1.44 5.01 -2.81
CA CYS A 30 0.03 4.69 -2.62
C CYS A 30 -0.49 5.58 -1.49
N VAL A 31 -1.51 6.39 -1.76
CA VAL A 31 -2.23 7.10 -0.70
C VAL A 31 -2.89 6.02 0.18
N PRO A 32 -2.72 6.07 1.51
CA PRO A 32 -3.40 5.13 2.40
C PRO A 32 -4.91 5.21 2.14
N ARG A 33 -5.50 4.07 1.76
CA ARG A 33 -6.94 3.98 1.45
C ARG A 33 -7.83 4.19 2.67
N THR A 34 -7.23 4.12 3.86
CA THR A 34 -7.92 4.29 5.14
C THR A 34 -7.70 5.71 5.63
N ASP A 35 -8.79 6.38 5.98
CA ASP A 35 -8.78 7.70 6.60
C ASP A 35 -7.95 7.70 7.90
N THR A 36 -7.20 8.77 8.14
CA THR A 36 -6.31 8.90 9.30
C THR A 36 -7.08 8.82 10.62
N ALA A 37 -8.30 9.38 10.70
CA ALA A 37 -9.11 9.33 11.93
C ALA A 37 -9.51 7.88 12.28
N VAL A 38 -9.74 7.03 11.27
CA VAL A 38 -10.05 5.61 11.47
C VAL A 38 -8.82 4.84 11.97
N LEU A 39 -7.62 5.21 11.50
CA LEU A 39 -6.37 4.62 11.98
C LEU A 39 -6.07 5.00 13.43
N GLU A 40 -6.28 6.26 13.80
CA GLU A 40 -6.11 6.74 15.17
C GLU A 40 -7.08 6.06 16.13
N MET A 41 -8.34 5.89 15.74
CA MET A 41 -9.34 5.13 16.50
C MET A 41 -8.93 3.66 16.66
N ALA A 42 -8.42 3.02 15.60
CA ALA A 42 -7.93 1.66 15.68
C ALA A 42 -6.72 1.52 16.63
N ALA A 43 -5.82 2.51 16.62
CA ALA A 43 -4.66 2.55 17.50
C ALA A 43 -5.07 2.75 18.97
N ALA A 44 -6.07 3.57 19.25
CA ALA A 44 -6.62 3.74 20.60
C ALA A 44 -7.19 2.41 21.12
N LEU A 45 -8.00 1.70 20.33
CA LEU A 45 -8.58 0.40 20.70
C LEU A 45 -7.53 -0.68 20.99
N LYS A 46 -6.39 -0.65 20.29
CA LYS A 46 -5.25 -1.55 20.54
C LYS A 46 -4.43 -1.15 21.78
N ARG A 47 -4.31 0.15 22.06
CA ARG A 47 -3.64 0.63 23.28
C ARG A 47 -4.43 0.25 24.54
N GLU A 48 -5.76 0.32 24.48
CA GLU A 48 -6.64 -0.06 25.60
C GLU A 48 -6.61 -1.56 25.91
N ASN A 49 -6.47 -2.40 24.88
CA ASN A 49 -6.32 -3.84 25.08
C ASN A 49 -5.40 -4.42 23.99
N PRO A 50 -4.11 -4.63 24.30
CA PRO A 50 -3.14 -5.17 23.35
C PRO A 50 -3.49 -6.57 22.82
N ALA A 51 -4.27 -7.36 23.58
CA ALA A 51 -4.72 -8.69 23.16
C ALA A 51 -5.89 -8.64 22.17
N ARG A 52 -6.52 -7.47 21.97
CA ARG A 52 -7.66 -7.31 21.07
C ARG A 52 -7.22 -7.54 19.62
N THR A 53 -7.89 -8.46 18.94
CA THR A 53 -7.51 -8.88 17.58
C THR A 53 -7.94 -7.85 16.54
N ALA A 54 -7.23 -7.80 15.40
CA ALA A 54 -7.59 -6.91 14.29
C ALA A 54 -9.01 -7.17 13.76
N ALA A 55 -9.50 -8.41 13.84
CA ALA A 55 -10.87 -8.76 13.47
C ALA A 55 -11.92 -8.12 14.39
N GLN A 56 -11.63 -8.06 15.70
CA GLN A 56 -12.49 -7.40 16.68
C GLN A 56 -12.49 -5.88 16.48
N VAL A 57 -11.32 -5.28 16.29
CA VAL A 57 -11.20 -3.85 15.95
C VAL A 57 -11.98 -3.53 14.68
N GLY A 58 -11.85 -4.33 13.62
CA GLY A 58 -12.61 -4.15 12.38
C GLY A 58 -14.12 -4.24 12.57
N ARG A 59 -14.61 -5.05 13.53
CA ARG A 59 -16.04 -5.12 13.86
C ARG A 59 -16.53 -3.83 14.53
N ILE A 60 -15.76 -3.33 15.51
CA ILE A 60 -16.06 -2.07 16.23
C ILE A 60 -16.04 -0.88 15.26
N LEU A 61 -15.06 -0.83 14.34
CA LEU A 61 -14.97 0.22 13.34
C LEU A 61 -16.14 0.19 12.33
N ARG A 62 -16.62 -1.00 11.95
CA ARG A 62 -17.80 -1.11 11.08
C ARG A 62 -19.06 -0.57 11.74
N THR A 63 -19.25 -0.83 13.03
CA THR A 63 -20.41 -0.31 13.78
C THR A 63 -20.30 1.18 14.06
N ALA A 64 -19.08 1.70 14.28
CA ALA A 64 -18.88 3.10 14.65
C ALA A 64 -18.83 4.07 13.44
N THR A 65 -18.32 3.63 12.28
CA THR A 65 -17.99 4.53 11.16
C THR A 65 -18.66 4.13 9.84
N GLY A 66 -19.52 3.11 9.82
CA GLY A 66 -20.20 2.65 8.61
C GLY A 66 -19.31 1.85 7.63
N GLY A 67 -18.10 1.47 8.06
CA GLY A 67 -17.15 0.66 7.30
C GLY A 67 -16.36 1.46 6.24
N PRO A 68 -15.10 1.05 5.95
CA PRO A 68 -14.31 1.72 4.93
C PRO A 68 -14.93 1.47 3.55
N ARG A 69 -15.55 2.51 2.97
CA ARG A 69 -15.90 2.51 1.55
C ARG A 69 -14.60 2.43 0.76
N ASN A 70 -14.34 1.29 0.12
CA ASN A 70 -13.23 1.13 -0.81
C ASN A 70 -13.47 2.05 -2.02
N ARG A 71 -13.05 3.32 -1.92
CA ARG A 71 -13.05 4.24 -3.05
C ARG A 71 -11.98 3.76 -4.03
N PRO A 72 -12.30 3.65 -5.34
CA PRO A 72 -11.29 3.33 -6.34
C PRO A 72 -10.17 4.36 -6.28
N CYS A 73 -8.94 3.87 -6.42
CA CYS A 73 -7.72 4.66 -6.29
C CYS A 73 -7.80 5.90 -7.21
N CYS A 74 -7.69 7.09 -6.64
CA CYS A 74 -7.48 8.34 -7.36
C CYS A 74 -6.10 8.29 -8.05
N GLY A 75 -6.08 7.82 -9.30
CA GLY A 75 -4.85 7.76 -10.09
C GLY A 75 -4.89 6.90 -11.35
N CYS A 76 -5.99 6.18 -11.62
CA CYS A 76 -6.07 5.26 -12.77
C CYS A 76 -7.06 5.69 -13.87
N SER A 77 -7.44 6.98 -13.98
CA SER A 77 -8.49 7.41 -14.92
C SER A 77 -8.04 8.27 -16.11
N THR A 78 -6.74 8.52 -16.34
CA THR A 78 -6.31 9.37 -17.47
C THR A 78 -5.00 8.91 -18.11
N ALA A 79 -4.98 7.68 -18.63
CA ALA A 79 -3.90 7.21 -19.49
C ALA A 79 -4.38 6.10 -20.46
N TRP A 80 -5.52 6.33 -21.12
CA TRP A 80 -5.91 5.61 -22.34
C TRP A 80 -6.51 6.63 -23.30
N SER A 81 -5.66 7.25 -24.11
CA SER A 81 -5.98 7.91 -25.40
C SER A 81 -4.72 7.93 -26.24
#